data_AF-A0A4S2FH02-F1
#
_entry.id   AF-A0A4S2FH02-F1
#
_cell.length_a   1.000
_cell.length_b   1.000
_cell.length_c   1.000
_cell.angle_alpha   90.00
_cell.angle_beta   90.00
_cell.angle_gamma   90.00
#
_symmetry.space_group_name_H-M   'P 1'
#
loop_
_entity.id
_entity.type
_entity.pdbx_description
1 polymer ?
#
loop_
_entity_poly.entity_id
_entity_poly.type
_entity_poly.pdbx_seq_one_letter_code
_entity_poly.pdbx_strand_id
1 'polypeptide(L)'
;MIKEIKSIPLATFLSQLGHEPTARKGTRLWYKSPLRQEHTPSFKVETTLNCWYDFGLGRGGNIIDLATEMYQSTDLRYLMRCIVNSCPVPSVQTVASSYPQRHSAPSMERFEIVPLEHRALVAYLQERGIPAHIAKAKCKEAHYCVNGRFYFAVAFENVSGSCELRYPNKNKIQTSSVKPIL
;
A
#
# COMPACT_ATOMS: atom_id res chain seq x y z
N MET A 1 -1.69 -0.43 5.45
CA MET A 1 -0.69 0.64 5.63
C MET A 1 -0.67 1.70 4.52
N ILE A 2 -0.14 1.45 3.30
CA ILE A 2 -0.06 2.55 2.30
C ILE A 2 -1.43 3.01 1.78
N LYS A 3 -2.41 2.09 1.69
CA LYS A 3 -3.80 2.41 1.34
C LYS A 3 -4.48 3.25 2.43
N GLU A 4 -4.22 2.95 3.71
CA GLU A 4 -4.75 3.73 4.84
C GLU A 4 -4.19 5.16 4.84
N ILE A 5 -2.90 5.33 4.58
CA ILE A 5 -2.30 6.68 4.51
C ILE A 5 -2.90 7.50 3.38
N LYS A 6 -3.11 6.90 2.19
CA LYS A 6 -3.77 7.58 1.08
C LYS A 6 -5.24 7.95 1.36
N SER A 7 -5.86 7.34 2.36
CA SER A 7 -7.22 7.68 2.79
C SER A 7 -7.30 8.80 3.83
N ILE A 8 -6.16 9.24 4.39
CA ILE A 8 -6.12 10.39 5.30
C ILE A 8 -6.56 11.62 4.51
N PRO A 9 -7.61 12.35 4.95
CA PRO A 9 -8.07 13.54 4.24
C PRO A 9 -6.98 14.62 4.22
N LEU A 10 -6.65 15.12 3.03
CA LEU A 10 -5.68 16.20 2.85
C LEU A 10 -6.05 17.45 3.64
N ALA A 11 -7.35 17.76 3.75
CA ALA A 11 -7.83 18.87 4.55
C ALA A 11 -7.48 18.72 6.05
N THR A 12 -7.60 17.50 6.59
CA THR A 12 -7.21 17.19 7.96
C THR A 12 -5.71 17.29 8.14
N PHE A 13 -4.93 16.73 7.21
CA PHE A 13 -3.48 16.80 7.24
C PHE A 13 -2.97 18.25 7.22
N LEU A 14 -3.51 19.08 6.34
CA LEU A 14 -3.17 20.50 6.27
C LEU A 14 -3.55 21.26 7.55
N SER A 15 -4.75 21.03 8.09
CA SER A 15 -5.20 21.69 9.34
C SER A 15 -4.29 21.34 10.53
N GLN A 16 -3.85 20.08 10.65
CA GLN A 16 -2.89 19.68 11.68
C GLN A 16 -1.50 20.32 11.53
N LEU A 17 -1.14 20.72 10.31
CA LEU A 17 0.07 21.50 10.04
C LEU A 17 -0.16 23.02 10.19
N GLY A 18 -1.35 23.45 10.60
CA GLY A 18 -1.71 24.86 10.81
C GLY A 18 -2.19 25.58 9.54
N HIS A 19 -2.50 24.85 8.47
CA HIS A 19 -3.02 25.42 7.23
C HIS A 19 -4.54 25.31 7.15
N GLU A 20 -5.21 26.46 7.25
CA GLU A 20 -6.66 26.56 7.14
C GLU A 20 -7.11 27.07 5.75
N PRO A 21 -8.25 26.61 5.23
CA PRO A 21 -8.74 27.02 3.93
C PRO A 21 -9.17 28.49 3.96
N THR A 22 -8.73 29.25 2.95
CA THR A 22 -9.09 30.65 2.74
C THR A 22 -10.44 30.80 2.04
N ALA A 23 -10.86 29.79 1.27
CA ALA A 23 -12.18 29.73 0.65
C ALA A 23 -12.65 28.30 0.41
N ARG A 24 -13.96 28.11 0.32
CA ARG A 24 -14.60 26.83 0.00
C ARG A 24 -15.66 27.00 -1.08
N LYS A 25 -15.64 26.11 -2.09
CA LYS A 25 -16.67 26.00 -3.12
C LYS A 25 -17.02 24.54 -3.35
N GLY A 26 -18.10 24.07 -2.72
CA GLY A 26 -18.48 22.66 -2.72
C GLY A 26 -17.41 21.80 -2.06
N THR A 27 -16.83 20.89 -2.84
CA THR A 27 -15.77 19.94 -2.45
C THR A 27 -14.35 20.51 -2.67
N ARG A 28 -14.24 21.73 -3.20
CA ARG A 28 -12.97 22.40 -3.46
C ARG A 28 -12.64 23.37 -2.35
N LEU A 29 -11.50 23.17 -1.71
CA LEU A 29 -10.93 24.04 -0.70
C LEU A 29 -9.73 24.77 -1.30
N TRP A 30 -9.64 26.06 -1.04
CA TRP A 30 -8.54 26.91 -1.48
C TRP A 30 -7.71 27.34 -0.28
N TYR A 31 -6.40 27.29 -0.43
CA TYR A 31 -5.40 27.62 0.58
C TYR A 31 -4.36 28.56 -0.02
N LYS A 32 -3.68 29.30 0.85
CA LYS A 32 -2.32 29.75 0.53
C LYS A 32 -1.42 28.52 0.45
N SER A 33 -0.53 28.49 -0.53
CA SER A 33 0.37 27.38 -0.77
C SER A 33 1.19 27.08 0.49
N PRO A 34 1.17 25.83 0.98
CA PRO A 34 2.06 25.40 2.06
C PRO A 34 3.50 25.17 1.58
N LEU A 35 3.74 25.23 0.26
CA LEU A 35 5.03 24.92 -0.37
C LEU A 35 5.90 26.15 -0.65
N ARG A 36 5.32 27.35 -0.56
CA ARG A 36 6.00 28.63 -0.81
C ARG A 36 5.26 29.80 -0.16
N GLN A 37 5.93 30.92 0.01
CA GLN A 37 5.26 32.16 0.43
C GLN A 37 4.40 32.73 -0.70
N GLU A 38 3.16 33.12 -0.37
CA GLU A 38 2.28 33.81 -1.30
C GLU A 38 1.25 34.72 -0.63
N HIS A 39 0.79 35.71 -1.38
CA HIS A 39 -0.28 36.63 -0.94
C HIS A 39 -1.68 36.15 -1.36
N THR A 40 -1.81 35.63 -2.58
CA THR A 40 -3.10 35.19 -3.15
C THR A 40 -3.21 33.67 -3.10
N PRO A 41 -4.28 33.09 -2.53
CA PRO A 41 -4.48 31.64 -2.48
C PRO A 41 -4.48 31.00 -3.88
N SER A 42 -3.60 30.02 -4.07
CA SER A 42 -3.47 29.29 -5.35
C SER A 42 -3.37 27.78 -5.19
N PHE A 43 -3.45 27.28 -3.96
CA PHE A 43 -3.41 25.85 -3.67
C PHE A 43 -4.82 25.32 -3.49
N LYS A 44 -5.19 24.29 -4.25
CA LYS A 44 -6.53 23.70 -4.25
C LYS A 44 -6.49 22.27 -3.74
N VAL A 45 -7.36 21.94 -2.80
CA VAL A 45 -7.66 20.56 -2.39
C VAL A 45 -9.06 20.18 -2.89
N GLU A 46 -9.17 19.03 -3.54
CA GLU A 46 -10.44 18.41 -3.94
C GLU A 46 -10.75 17.27 -2.96
N THR A 47 -11.72 17.48 -2.07
CA THR A 47 -11.97 16.58 -0.94
C THR A 47 -12.54 15.23 -1.36
N THR A 48 -13.27 15.16 -2.47
CA THR A 48 -13.88 13.90 -2.95
C THR A 48 -12.82 12.97 -3.55
N LEU A 49 -11.86 13.52 -4.28
CA LEU A 49 -10.76 12.75 -4.89
C LEU A 49 -9.55 12.61 -3.96
N ASN A 50 -9.56 13.34 -2.85
CA ASN A 50 -8.45 13.46 -1.90
C ASN A 50 -7.12 13.78 -2.60
N CYS A 51 -7.14 14.77 -3.50
CA CYS A 51 -5.97 15.24 -4.23
C CYS A 51 -5.79 16.75 -4.09
N TRP A 52 -4.57 17.22 -4.34
CA TRP A 52 -4.21 18.63 -4.32
C TRP A 52 -3.59 19.07 -5.65
N TYR A 53 -3.64 20.38 -5.90
CA TYR A 53 -2.95 21.04 -6.99
C TYR A 53 -2.54 22.46 -6.60
N ASP A 54 -1.28 22.83 -6.81
CA ASP A 54 -0.76 24.20 -6.66
C ASP A 54 -0.65 24.84 -8.04
N PHE A 55 -1.46 25.87 -8.30
CA PHE A 55 -1.47 26.56 -9.58
C PHE A 55 -0.24 27.43 -9.83
N GLY A 56 0.46 27.88 -8.78
CA GLY A 56 1.70 28.65 -8.94
C GLY A 56 2.92 27.77 -9.22
N LEU A 57 2.92 26.50 -8.78
CA LEU A 57 3.99 25.54 -9.09
C LEU A 57 3.67 24.60 -10.26
N GLY A 58 2.41 24.47 -10.65
CA GLY A 58 1.99 23.52 -11.67
C GLY A 58 2.13 22.06 -11.23
N ARG A 59 2.06 21.81 -9.92
CA ARG A 59 2.25 20.48 -9.31
C ARG A 59 1.00 20.04 -8.57
N GLY A 60 0.82 18.74 -8.43
CA GLY A 60 -0.29 18.18 -7.68
C GLY A 60 -0.15 16.68 -7.49
N GLY A 61 -1.02 16.10 -6.68
CA GLY A 61 -0.97 14.68 -6.38
C GLY A 61 -1.82 14.27 -5.18
N ASN A 62 -1.48 13.13 -4.60
CA ASN A 62 -2.06 12.63 -3.36
C ASN A 62 -1.24 13.12 -2.14
N ILE A 63 -1.62 12.67 -0.94
CA ILE A 63 -0.96 13.05 0.33
C ILE A 63 0.53 12.70 0.40
N ILE A 64 0.96 11.62 -0.26
CA ILE A 64 2.38 11.25 -0.31
C ILE A 64 3.14 12.25 -1.18
N ASP A 65 2.58 12.61 -2.33
CA ASP A 65 3.19 13.61 -3.23
C ASP A 65 3.29 14.98 -2.52
N LEU A 66 2.26 15.35 -1.74
CA LEU A 66 2.31 16.56 -0.93
C LEU A 66 3.42 16.50 0.12
N ALA A 67 3.52 15.39 0.85
CA ALA A 67 4.53 15.19 1.87
C ALA A 67 5.95 15.20 1.27
N THR A 68 6.13 14.63 0.08
CA THR A 68 7.41 14.71 -0.66
C THR A 68 7.81 16.15 -0.92
N GLU A 69 6.88 17.00 -1.35
CA GLU A 69 7.15 18.43 -1.59
C GLU A 69 7.42 19.20 -0.29
N MET A 70 6.66 18.92 0.77
CA MET A 70 6.81 19.61 2.06
C MET A 70 8.09 19.25 2.82
N TYR A 71 8.44 17.96 2.85
CA TYR A 71 9.59 17.46 3.60
C TYR A 71 10.83 17.25 2.73
N GLN A 72 10.75 17.56 1.43
CA GLN A 72 11.85 17.45 0.46
C GLN A 72 12.57 16.10 0.53
N SER A 73 11.80 15.02 0.64
CA SER A 73 12.31 13.66 0.81
C SER A 73 11.57 12.68 -0.08
N THR A 74 12.29 11.69 -0.59
CA THR A 74 11.75 10.56 -1.34
C THR A 74 11.74 9.26 -0.52
N ASP A 75 12.22 9.29 0.74
CA ASP A 75 12.14 8.13 1.63
C ASP A 75 10.70 7.94 2.12
N LEU A 76 10.01 7.00 1.48
CA LEU A 76 8.62 6.68 1.79
C LEU A 76 8.40 6.35 3.27
N ARG A 77 9.32 5.67 3.97
CA ARG A 77 9.14 5.32 5.38
C ARG A 77 9.16 6.57 6.26
N TYR A 78 10.07 7.49 5.97
CA TYR A 78 10.16 8.78 6.64
C TYR A 78 8.90 9.61 6.39
N LEU A 79 8.46 9.74 5.14
CA LEU A 79 7.25 10.48 4.78
C LEU A 79 6.00 9.92 5.47
N MET A 80 5.84 8.60 5.49
CA MET A 80 4.72 7.94 6.18
C MET A 80 4.73 8.25 7.67
N ARG A 81 5.91 8.27 8.31
CA ARG A 81 6.03 8.61 9.74
C ARG A 81 5.65 10.07 9.99
N CYS A 82 6.07 10.99 9.13
CA CYS A 82 5.67 12.39 9.25
C CYS A 82 4.15 12.57 9.13
N ILE A 83 3.52 11.94 8.14
CA ILE A 83 2.06 12.03 7.94
C ILE A 83 1.30 11.50 9.17
N VAL A 84 1.70 10.33 9.69
CA VAL A 84 1.04 9.72 10.87
C VAL A 84 1.29 10.52 12.15
N ASN A 85 2.45 11.15 12.29
CA ASN A 85 2.72 12.00 13.46
C ASN A 85 1.90 13.30 13.41
N SER A 86 1.70 13.88 12.23
CA SER A 86 0.89 15.09 12.05
C SER A 86 -0.61 14.81 12.15
N CYS A 87 -1.06 13.67 11.65
CA CYS A 87 -2.42 13.20 11.86
C CYS A 87 -2.37 12.03 12.83
N PRO A 88 -2.47 12.26 14.16
CA PRO A 88 -2.82 11.18 15.06
C PRO A 88 -4.21 10.71 14.64
N VAL A 89 -4.25 9.77 13.69
CA VAL A 89 -5.35 8.84 13.52
C VAL A 89 -5.65 8.40 14.95
N PRO A 90 -6.90 8.48 15.43
CA PRO A 90 -7.21 8.04 16.78
C PRO A 90 -6.55 6.69 16.94
N SER A 91 -5.51 6.67 17.78
CA SER A 91 -4.87 5.44 18.16
C SER A 91 -6.02 4.68 18.79
N VAL A 92 -6.48 3.64 18.10
CA VAL A 92 -7.20 2.58 18.78
C VAL A 92 -6.19 2.14 19.80
N GLN A 93 -6.35 2.66 21.03
CA GLN A 93 -5.68 2.17 22.20
C GLN A 93 -5.74 0.66 22.09
N THR A 94 -4.64 0.01 22.40
CA THR A 94 -4.57 -1.43 22.61
C THR A 94 -5.61 -1.81 23.66
N VAL A 95 -6.84 -2.02 23.23
CA VAL A 95 -7.90 -2.72 23.93
C VAL A 95 -8.15 -3.92 23.06
N ALA A 96 -7.96 -5.11 23.66
CA ALA A 96 -8.18 -6.40 23.05
C ALA A 96 -9.40 -6.33 22.12
N SER A 97 -9.15 -6.49 20.82
CA SER A 97 -10.12 -6.12 19.82
C SER A 97 -11.19 -7.20 19.67
N SER A 98 -12.39 -6.92 20.17
CA SER A 98 -13.61 -7.53 19.67
C SER A 98 -14.10 -6.75 18.45
N TYR A 99 -13.50 -7.01 17.28
CA TYR A 99 -14.03 -6.55 16.00
C TYR A 99 -15.38 -7.23 15.71
N PRO A 100 -16.46 -6.51 15.36
CA PRO A 100 -17.51 -7.08 14.55
C PRO A 100 -16.90 -7.35 13.17
N GLN A 101 -16.56 -8.61 12.92
CA GLN A 101 -16.18 -9.13 11.60
C GLN A 101 -17.14 -8.60 10.54
N ARG A 102 -16.63 -7.84 9.57
CA ARG A 102 -17.30 -7.77 8.28
C ARG A 102 -16.29 -7.90 7.15
N HIS A 103 -16.38 -9.09 6.56
CA HIS A 103 -15.74 -9.61 5.37
C HIS A 103 -14.25 -9.84 5.53
N SER A 104 -13.93 -10.88 6.30
CA SER A 104 -12.65 -11.57 6.22
C SER A 104 -12.29 -11.78 4.75
N ALA A 105 -11.21 -11.15 4.29
CA ALA A 105 -10.38 -11.81 3.31
C ALA A 105 -10.10 -13.22 3.89
N PRO A 106 -10.16 -14.29 3.09
CA PRO A 106 -9.99 -15.64 3.62
C PRO A 106 -8.76 -15.68 4.52
N SER A 107 -8.93 -16.07 5.78
CA SER A 107 -7.81 -16.22 6.70
C SER A 107 -6.89 -17.27 6.07
N MET A 108 -5.74 -16.81 5.60
CA MET A 108 -4.74 -17.70 5.08
C MET A 108 -4.02 -18.30 6.27
N GLU A 109 -4.35 -19.55 6.57
CA GLU A 109 -3.86 -20.29 7.74
C GLU A 109 -2.80 -21.30 7.30
N ARG A 110 -1.92 -21.71 8.21
CA ARG A 110 -0.85 -22.71 7.96
C ARG A 110 -0.01 -22.36 6.71
N PHE A 111 0.52 -21.15 6.67
CA PHE A 111 1.41 -20.71 5.60
C PHE A 111 2.83 -21.24 5.85
N GLU A 112 3.32 -22.07 4.94
CA GLU A 112 4.66 -22.65 4.99
C GLU A 112 5.36 -22.46 3.65
N ILE A 113 6.65 -22.10 3.69
CA ILE A 113 7.51 -22.00 2.52
C ILE A 113 8.56 -23.10 2.61
N VAL A 114 8.57 -24.00 1.63
CA VAL A 114 9.52 -25.11 1.55
C VAL A 114 10.28 -25.09 0.21
N PRO A 115 11.41 -25.81 0.07
CA PRO A 115 12.10 -25.93 -1.21
C PRO A 115 11.17 -26.44 -2.31
N LEU A 116 11.36 -25.97 -3.55
CA LEU A 116 10.52 -26.37 -4.68
C LEU A 116 10.74 -27.84 -5.06
N GLU A 117 9.81 -28.71 -4.67
CA GLU A 117 9.85 -30.16 -4.92
C GLU A 117 8.59 -30.67 -5.63
N HIS A 118 7.47 -29.95 -5.53
CA HIS A 118 6.18 -30.33 -6.09
C HIS A 118 6.24 -30.39 -7.61
N ARG A 119 6.13 -31.61 -8.16
CA ARG A 119 6.30 -31.90 -9.60
C ARG A 119 5.41 -31.03 -10.49
N ALA A 120 4.17 -30.73 -10.08
CA ALA A 120 3.27 -29.87 -10.85
C ALA A 120 3.73 -28.40 -10.95
N LEU A 121 4.40 -27.88 -9.91
CA LEU A 121 4.95 -26.53 -9.92
C LEU A 121 6.21 -26.45 -10.79
N VAL A 122 7.06 -27.47 -10.73
CA VAL A 122 8.23 -27.60 -11.60
C VAL A 122 7.79 -27.69 -13.07
N ALA A 123 6.81 -28.54 -13.38
CA ALA A 123 6.26 -28.68 -14.73
C ALA A 123 5.66 -27.35 -15.25
N TYR A 124 4.91 -26.64 -14.41
CA TYR A 124 4.38 -25.32 -14.74
C TYR A 124 5.48 -24.29 -15.09
N LEU A 125 6.57 -24.26 -14.32
CA LEU A 125 7.68 -23.35 -14.61
C LEU A 125 8.42 -23.74 -15.89
N GLN A 126 8.55 -25.04 -16.16
CA GLN A 126 9.12 -25.55 -17.41
C GLN A 126 8.24 -25.20 -18.62
N GLU A 127 6.91 -25.31 -18.53
CA GLU A 127 5.97 -24.85 -19.56
C GLU A 127 6.13 -23.34 -19.84
N ARG A 128 6.55 -22.56 -18.84
CA ARG A 128 6.83 -21.11 -18.97
C ARG A 128 8.25 -20.81 -19.45
N GLY A 129 9.01 -21.83 -19.87
CA GLY A 129 10.36 -21.70 -20.40
C GLY A 129 11.45 -21.54 -19.32
N ILE A 130 11.15 -21.83 -18.05
CA ILE A 130 12.12 -21.73 -16.96
C ILE A 130 12.74 -23.12 -16.73
N PRO A 131 14.06 -23.31 -16.93
CA PRO A 131 14.71 -24.60 -16.69
C PRO A 131 14.57 -25.04 -15.23
N ALA A 132 14.37 -26.35 -15.01
CA ALA A 132 14.10 -26.89 -13.67
C ALA A 132 15.19 -26.56 -12.63
N HIS A 133 16.47 -26.52 -13.04
CA HIS A 133 17.56 -26.17 -12.14
C HIS A 133 17.51 -24.68 -11.72
N ILE A 134 17.12 -23.77 -12.61
CA ILE A 134 16.90 -22.35 -12.28
C ILE A 134 15.68 -22.19 -11.39
N ALA A 135 14.58 -22.89 -11.71
CA ALA A 135 13.36 -22.89 -10.91
C ALA A 135 13.63 -23.31 -9.47
N LYS A 136 14.34 -24.43 -9.25
CA LYS A 136 14.69 -24.91 -7.90
C LYS A 136 15.66 -23.99 -7.16
N ALA A 137 16.54 -23.29 -7.88
CA ALA A 137 17.50 -22.38 -7.26
C ALA A 137 16.89 -21.02 -6.87
N LYS A 138 15.83 -20.58 -7.56
CA LYS A 138 15.27 -19.23 -7.42
C LYS A 138 13.86 -19.18 -6.88
N CYS A 139 13.15 -20.31 -6.87
CA CYS A 139 11.78 -20.40 -6.40
C CYS A 139 11.69 -21.39 -5.23
N LYS A 140 10.68 -21.16 -4.40
CA LYS A 140 10.23 -22.03 -3.31
C LYS A 140 8.78 -22.40 -3.59
N GLU A 141 8.23 -23.35 -2.84
CA GLU A 141 6.80 -23.63 -2.88
C GLU A 141 6.14 -23.18 -1.59
N ALA A 142 4.99 -22.53 -1.72
CA ALA A 142 4.18 -22.09 -0.62
C ALA A 142 3.00 -23.05 -0.45
N HIS A 143 2.82 -23.57 0.76
CA HIS A 143 1.64 -24.32 1.17
C HIS A 143 0.80 -23.44 2.09
N TYR A 144 -0.51 -23.40 1.86
CA TYR A 144 -1.40 -22.62 2.70
C TYR A 144 -2.83 -23.15 2.68
N CYS A 145 -3.59 -22.82 3.72
CA CYS A 145 -5.00 -23.15 3.84
C CYS A 145 -5.84 -21.87 3.69
N VAL A 146 -6.90 -21.91 2.89
CA VAL A 146 -7.90 -20.84 2.77
C VAL A 146 -9.28 -21.46 2.91
N ASN A 147 -10.04 -21.03 3.92
CA ASN A 147 -11.38 -21.55 4.22
C ASN A 147 -11.42 -23.09 4.32
N GLY A 148 -10.43 -23.70 4.97
CA GLY A 148 -10.32 -25.15 5.14
C GLY A 148 -9.84 -25.94 3.92
N ARG A 149 -9.54 -25.27 2.79
CA ARG A 149 -8.97 -25.91 1.60
C ARG A 149 -7.47 -25.65 1.52
N PHE A 150 -6.69 -26.70 1.25
CA PHE A 150 -5.25 -26.61 1.04
C PHE A 150 -4.93 -26.21 -0.40
N TYR A 151 -3.97 -25.31 -0.53
CA TYR A 151 -3.46 -24.78 -1.78
C TYR A 151 -1.93 -24.81 -1.76
N PHE A 152 -1.34 -24.85 -2.96
CA PHE A 152 0.09 -24.73 -3.15
C PHE A 152 0.39 -23.77 -4.32
N ALA A 153 1.49 -23.02 -4.22
CA ALA A 153 1.88 -22.02 -5.21
C ALA A 153 3.40 -21.91 -5.34
N VAL A 154 3.88 -21.37 -6.47
CA VAL A 154 5.27 -20.95 -6.60
C VAL A 154 5.47 -19.68 -5.81
N ALA A 155 6.44 -19.67 -4.90
CA ALA A 155 6.89 -18.49 -4.18
C ALA A 155 8.25 -18.03 -4.73
N PHE A 156 8.41 -16.73 -4.95
CA PHE A 156 9.72 -16.13 -5.17
C PHE A 156 9.84 -14.85 -4.37
N GLU A 157 11.05 -14.63 -3.84
CA GLU A 157 11.35 -13.45 -3.06
C GLU A 157 11.50 -12.24 -3.98
N ASN A 158 10.87 -11.14 -3.61
CA ASN A 158 11.09 -9.86 -4.27
C ASN A 158 12.33 -9.16 -3.66
N VAL A 159 12.80 -8.11 -4.34
CA VAL A 159 13.98 -7.32 -3.91
C VAL A 159 13.82 -6.65 -2.53
N SER A 160 12.59 -6.62 -2.00
CA SER A 160 12.27 -6.07 -0.67
C SER A 160 12.10 -7.15 0.41
N GLY A 161 12.42 -8.41 0.12
CA GLY A 161 12.31 -9.54 1.06
C GLY A 161 10.88 -10.02 1.33
N SER A 162 9.88 -9.56 0.57
CA SER A 162 8.52 -10.10 0.62
C SER A 162 8.34 -11.19 -0.44
N CYS A 163 7.43 -12.15 -0.20
CA CYS A 163 7.19 -13.25 -1.14
C CYS A 163 6.02 -12.95 -2.07
N GLU A 164 6.24 -13.15 -3.37
CA GLU A 164 5.18 -13.16 -4.38
C GLU A 164 4.76 -14.60 -4.69
N LEU A 165 3.45 -14.85 -4.69
CA LEU A 165 2.88 -16.15 -5.02
C LEU A 165 2.34 -16.18 -6.45
N ARG A 166 2.65 -17.26 -7.17
CA ARG A 166 2.07 -17.59 -8.47
C ARG A 166 1.42 -18.96 -8.46
N TYR A 167 0.15 -18.98 -8.79
CA TYR A 167 -0.63 -20.19 -8.92
C TYR A 167 -0.44 -20.82 -10.31
N PRO A 168 -0.23 -22.14 -10.38
CA PRO A 168 -0.39 -22.86 -11.64
C PRO A 168 -1.89 -22.92 -11.96
N ASN A 169 -2.42 -21.95 -12.71
CA ASN A 169 -3.84 -22.00 -13.11
C ASN A 169 -4.04 -21.50 -14.54
N LYS A 170 -4.72 -22.31 -15.35
CA LYS A 170 -4.93 -22.07 -16.78
C LYS A 170 -5.85 -20.87 -17.09
N ASN A 171 -6.47 -20.20 -16.11
CA ASN A 171 -7.49 -19.16 -16.39
C ASN A 171 -7.73 -18.07 -15.32
N LYS A 172 -6.72 -17.64 -14.53
CA LYS A 172 -6.79 -16.36 -13.78
C LYS A 172 -5.46 -16.05 -13.07
N ILE A 173 -4.87 -14.90 -13.39
CA ILE A 173 -3.72 -14.37 -12.66
C ILE A 173 -4.27 -13.61 -11.45
N GLN A 174 -4.05 -14.14 -10.25
CA GLN A 174 -4.26 -13.40 -9.01
C GLN A 174 -2.90 -13.32 -8.31
N THR A 175 -2.25 -12.17 -8.40
CA THR A 175 -1.02 -11.86 -7.65
C THR A 175 -1.42 -11.41 -6.26
N SER A 176 -1.11 -12.23 -5.25
CA SER A 176 -1.26 -11.87 -3.85
C SER A 176 0.13 -11.71 -3.25
N SER A 177 0.54 -10.47 -2.95
CA SER A 177 1.72 -10.22 -2.12
C SER A 177 1.37 -10.59 -0.68
N VAL A 178 2.01 -11.65 -0.16
CA VAL A 178 1.86 -12.05 1.23
C VAL A 178 3.06 -11.51 2.00
N LYS A 179 2.80 -10.70 3.04
CA LYS A 179 3.85 -10.32 3.98
C LYS A 179 4.06 -11.48 4.97
N PRO A 180 5.31 -11.92 5.22
CA PRO A 180 5.58 -12.86 6.29
C PRO A 180 5.22 -12.20 7.62
N ILE A 181 4.53 -12.96 8.48
CA ILE A 181 4.38 -12.64 9.89
C ILE A 181 5.63 -13.21 10.56
N LEU A 182 6.54 -12.33 10.96
CA LEU A 182 7.55 -12.59 11.99
C LEU A 182 7.20 -11.70 13.18
#